data_AF-J8ZW25-F1
#
_entry.id   AF-J8ZW25-F1
#
_cell.length_a   1.000
_cell.length_b   1.000
_cell.length_c   1.000
_cell.angle_alpha   90.00
_cell.angle_beta   90.00
_cell.angle_gamma   90.00
#
_symmetry.space_group_name_H-M   'P 1'
#
loop_
_entity.id
_entity.type
_entity.pdbx_description
1 polymer ?
#
loop_
_entity_poly.entity_id
_entity_poly.type
_entity_poly.pdbx_seq_one_letter_code
_entity_poly.pdbx_strand_id
1 'polypeptide(L)'
;MQNFSKLLLIIFTESFRTHQMDNKEDLNENQQEDKNDDHTSHILKRISECKKTQEKIKPILNEEFKPALRGRIHQIAFYKTIVFIFFYLGVSYYYYMFKLGIMIHLLSQLALYGISSAYHTIKWKTERMRRFFQRLDHTSIFLLISGTQTSVFITLLPEVKRSIIFLITTWSITIFGIGKIFLFTNIVEFVDVLIYIVHGLAVIPFFKLLKQVLRPLDWVLFIMGGAFYIVGGIVFGLHYPNPIPTIFGYHEVFHVLTVLAEMCFMIPMCVRYIKALK
;
A
#
# COMPACT_ATOMS: atom_id res chain seq x y z
N MET A 1 -12.91 -4.33 -22.95
CA MET A 1 -12.23 -5.62 -22.69
C MET A 1 -11.36 -6.13 -23.84
N GLN A 2 -11.62 -5.80 -25.12
CA GLN A 2 -10.80 -6.28 -26.26
C GLN A 2 -9.39 -5.65 -26.39
N ASN A 3 -9.16 -4.46 -25.84
CA ASN A 3 -7.85 -3.78 -25.95
C ASN A 3 -6.79 -4.30 -24.96
N PHE A 4 -7.20 -4.94 -23.86
CA PHE A 4 -6.28 -5.43 -22.82
C PHE A 4 -5.60 -6.75 -23.24
N SER A 5 -6.35 -7.62 -23.93
CA SER A 5 -5.81 -8.85 -24.52
C SER A 5 -4.80 -8.58 -25.64
N LYS A 6 -5.01 -7.54 -26.46
CA LYS A 6 -4.05 -7.12 -27.50
C LYS A 6 -2.74 -6.57 -26.91
N LEU A 7 -2.81 -5.81 -25.81
CA LEU A 7 -1.62 -5.28 -25.15
C LEU A 7 -0.77 -6.38 -24.51
N LEU A 8 -1.40 -7.38 -23.87
CA LEU A 8 -0.72 -8.57 -23.34
C LEU A 8 -0.09 -9.42 -24.45
N LEU A 9 -0.75 -9.56 -25.61
CA LEU A 9 -0.21 -10.30 -26.75
C LEU A 9 1.04 -9.62 -27.33
N ILE A 10 1.02 -8.28 -27.47
CA ILE A 10 2.14 -7.49 -27.99
C ILE A 10 3.37 -7.61 -27.08
N ILE A 11 3.17 -7.49 -25.76
CA ILE A 11 4.25 -7.62 -24.76
C ILE A 11 4.86 -9.03 -24.78
N PHE A 12 4.04 -10.08 -24.98
CA PHE A 12 4.52 -11.46 -25.07
C PHE A 12 5.30 -11.74 -26.37
N THR A 13 4.87 -11.17 -27.51
CA THR A 13 5.59 -11.34 -28.80
C THR A 13 6.91 -10.58 -28.88
N GLU A 14 6.99 -9.37 -28.29
CA GLU A 14 8.24 -8.59 -28.24
C GLU A 14 9.29 -9.28 -27.35
N SER A 15 8.88 -9.87 -26.22
CA SER A 15 9.79 -10.60 -25.32
C SER A 15 10.39 -11.88 -25.91
N PHE A 16 9.73 -12.48 -26.91
CA PHE A 16 10.27 -13.63 -27.64
C PHE A 16 11.16 -13.22 -28.82
N ARG A 17 10.91 -12.04 -29.42
CA ARG A 17 11.68 -11.53 -30.57
C ARG A 17 13.08 -11.08 -30.17
N THR A 18 13.24 -10.47 -29.00
CA THR A 18 14.56 -10.11 -28.46
C THR A 18 15.40 -11.33 -28.12
N HIS A 19 14.77 -12.45 -27.75
CA HIS A 19 15.49 -13.70 -27.43
C HIS A 19 15.91 -14.53 -28.65
N GLN A 20 15.36 -14.25 -29.84
CA GLN A 20 15.78 -14.88 -31.10
C GLN A 20 16.84 -14.08 -31.88
N MET A 21 17.08 -12.81 -31.56
CA MET A 21 18.11 -12.00 -32.23
C MET A 21 19.50 -12.12 -31.59
N ASP A 22 19.59 -12.62 -30.36
CA ASP A 22 20.87 -12.87 -29.66
C ASP A 22 21.57 -14.17 -30.11
N ASN A 23 20.97 -14.93 -31.05
CA ASN A 23 21.44 -16.27 -31.44
C ASN A 23 21.66 -16.43 -32.96
N LYS A 24 21.79 -15.31 -33.70
CA LYS A 24 21.97 -15.31 -35.16
C LYS A 24 22.99 -14.28 -35.69
N GLU A 25 24.03 -14.00 -34.91
CA GLU A 25 25.23 -13.29 -35.42
C GLU A 25 26.47 -14.20 -35.54
N ASP A 26 26.29 -15.52 -35.54
CA ASP A 26 27.36 -16.47 -35.89
C ASP A 26 27.11 -17.06 -37.30
N LEU A 27 27.32 -16.30 -38.37
CA LEU A 27 27.47 -16.86 -39.71
C LEU A 27 28.33 -15.96 -40.62
N ASN A 28 29.45 -16.55 -41.06
CA ASN A 28 30.38 -16.14 -42.13
C ASN A 28 31.43 -15.05 -41.84
N GLU A 29 32.44 -15.42 -41.04
CA GLU A 29 33.80 -14.92 -41.24
C GLU A 29 34.57 -15.87 -42.16
N ASN A 30 34.69 -15.50 -43.43
CA ASN A 30 35.85 -15.85 -44.25
C ASN A 30 35.90 -14.90 -45.45
N GLN A 31 37.09 -14.30 -45.64
CA GLN A 31 37.49 -13.36 -46.70
C GLN A 31 37.24 -11.87 -46.41
N GLN A 32 38.15 -11.23 -45.63
CA GLN A 32 38.87 -9.99 -46.00
C GLN A 32 39.81 -9.58 -44.84
N GLU A 33 40.81 -10.40 -44.53
CA GLU A 33 41.90 -9.98 -43.64
C GLU A 33 42.76 -8.90 -44.34
N ASP A 34 43.23 -7.94 -43.55
CA ASP A 34 44.35 -7.01 -43.82
C ASP A 34 44.06 -5.54 -44.21
N LYS A 35 42.80 -5.06 -44.10
CA LYS A 35 42.51 -3.59 -44.02
C LYS A 35 41.44 -3.18 -43.01
N ASN A 36 40.84 -4.14 -42.31
CA ASN A 36 39.66 -3.93 -41.45
C ASN A 36 39.97 -3.75 -39.96
N ASP A 37 41.24 -3.85 -39.53
CA ASP A 37 41.58 -3.90 -38.10
C ASP A 37 41.44 -2.53 -37.41
N ASP A 38 41.77 -1.44 -38.12
CA ASP A 38 41.59 -0.07 -37.61
C ASP A 38 40.13 0.38 -37.63
N HIS A 39 39.36 -0.01 -38.65
CA HIS A 39 37.94 0.35 -38.74
C HIS A 39 37.09 -0.40 -37.71
N THR A 40 37.34 -1.70 -37.54
CA THR A 40 36.65 -2.54 -36.57
C THR A 40 36.98 -2.14 -35.15
N SER A 41 38.25 -1.86 -34.84
CA SER A 41 38.66 -1.38 -33.50
C SER A 41 38.05 -0.01 -33.16
N HIS A 42 37.95 0.91 -34.12
CA HIS A 42 37.26 2.19 -33.93
C HIS A 42 35.76 2.03 -33.69
N ILE A 43 35.09 1.10 -34.37
CA ILE A 43 33.67 0.76 -34.14
C ILE A 43 33.47 0.16 -32.74
N LEU A 44 34.29 -0.82 -32.35
CA LEU A 44 34.22 -1.45 -31.02
C LEU A 44 34.46 -0.45 -29.90
N LYS A 45 35.39 0.50 -30.09
CA LYS A 45 35.62 1.60 -29.16
C LYS A 45 34.38 2.47 -28.96
N ARG A 46 33.72 2.90 -30.05
CA ARG A 46 32.46 3.67 -29.97
C ARG A 46 31.32 2.90 -29.32
N ILE A 47 31.19 1.60 -29.61
CA ILE A 47 30.20 0.74 -28.95
C ILE A 47 30.47 0.66 -27.44
N SER A 48 31.73 0.53 -27.03
CA SER A 48 32.11 0.52 -25.61
C SER A 48 31.81 1.85 -24.91
N GLU A 49 32.03 2.97 -25.60
CA GLU A 49 31.72 4.32 -25.10
C GLU A 49 30.21 4.54 -24.98
N CYS A 50 29.43 4.07 -25.96
CA CYS A 50 27.96 4.05 -25.91
C CYS A 50 27.44 3.19 -24.76
N LYS A 51 27.97 1.97 -24.56
CA LYS A 51 27.59 1.10 -23.43
C LYS A 51 27.92 1.75 -22.08
N LYS A 52 29.12 2.32 -21.91
CA LYS A 52 29.48 3.08 -20.70
C LYS A 52 28.56 4.27 -20.47
N THR A 53 28.21 4.99 -21.53
CA THR A 53 27.29 6.13 -21.46
C THR A 53 25.88 5.67 -21.10
N GLN A 54 25.41 4.57 -21.68
CA GLN A 54 24.15 3.92 -21.31
C GLN A 54 24.14 3.50 -19.85
N GLU A 55 25.19 2.84 -19.36
CA GLU A 55 25.29 2.45 -17.94
C GLU A 55 25.31 3.66 -17.01
N LYS A 56 25.91 4.77 -17.43
CA LYS A 56 25.98 6.02 -16.67
C LYS A 56 24.63 6.77 -16.65
N ILE A 57 23.85 6.67 -17.73
CA ILE A 57 22.54 7.34 -17.88
C ILE A 57 21.39 6.46 -17.38
N LYS A 58 21.52 5.13 -17.40
CA LYS A 58 20.52 4.16 -16.90
C LYS A 58 20.03 4.47 -15.48
N PRO A 59 20.88 4.81 -14.49
CA PRO A 59 20.39 5.21 -13.17
C PRO A 59 19.64 6.54 -13.19
N ILE A 60 20.00 7.48 -14.08
CA ILE A 60 19.33 8.79 -14.22
C ILE A 60 17.94 8.64 -14.86
N LEU A 61 17.82 7.78 -15.88
CA LEU A 61 16.54 7.47 -16.54
C LEU A 61 15.63 6.60 -15.67
N ASN A 62 16.21 5.80 -14.78
CA ASN A 62 15.48 4.93 -13.85
C ASN A 62 15.26 5.58 -12.47
N GLU A 63 15.65 6.84 -12.25
CA GLU A 63 15.17 7.58 -11.08
C GLU A 63 13.68 7.87 -11.29
N GLU A 64 12.84 6.93 -10.87
CA GLU A 64 11.44 7.23 -10.60
C GLU A 64 11.41 8.40 -9.61
N PHE A 65 10.99 9.57 -10.09
CA PHE A 65 10.88 10.77 -9.28
C PHE A 65 9.98 10.50 -8.08
N LYS A 66 10.58 10.39 -6.90
CA LYS A 66 9.86 10.25 -5.65
C LYS A 66 9.15 11.58 -5.34
N PRO A 67 7.81 11.62 -5.26
CA PRO A 67 7.11 12.88 -5.03
C PRO A 67 7.45 13.48 -3.66
N ALA A 68 7.47 14.81 -3.57
CA ALA A 68 7.88 15.53 -2.35
C ALA A 68 7.03 15.20 -1.10
N LEU A 69 5.75 14.86 -1.28
CA LEU A 69 4.84 14.50 -0.19
C LEU A 69 4.87 13.02 0.20
N ARG A 70 5.73 12.20 -0.41
CA ARG A 70 5.86 10.77 -0.10
C ARG A 70 6.17 10.57 1.38
N GLY A 71 5.24 9.92 2.09
CA GLY A 71 5.31 9.69 3.54
C GLY A 71 4.91 10.88 4.43
N ARG A 72 4.89 12.12 3.92
CA ARG A 72 4.57 13.32 4.72
C ARG A 72 3.13 13.36 5.20
N ILE A 73 2.20 12.86 4.39
CA ILE A 73 0.77 12.76 4.76
C ILE A 73 0.60 11.86 5.99
N HIS A 74 1.20 10.67 5.96
CA HIS A 74 1.19 9.75 7.11
C HIS A 74 2.00 10.30 8.30
N GLN A 75 3.07 11.07 8.07
CA GLN A 75 3.78 11.75 9.14
C GLN A 75 2.88 12.71 9.93
N ILE A 76 2.08 13.52 9.23
CA ILE A 76 1.11 14.42 9.86
C ILE A 76 0.03 13.61 10.59
N ALA A 77 -0.49 12.55 9.96
CA ALA A 77 -1.49 11.67 10.57
C ALA A 77 -0.96 11.01 11.86
N PHE A 78 0.30 10.55 11.88
CA PHE A 78 0.95 9.97 13.05
C PHE A 78 0.94 10.91 14.25
N TYR A 79 1.40 12.16 14.09
CA TYR A 79 1.40 13.12 15.19
C TYR A 79 -0.02 13.48 15.64
N LYS A 80 -0.98 13.58 14.70
CA LYS A 80 -2.40 13.78 15.05
C LYS A 80 -2.95 12.62 15.89
N THR A 81 -2.63 11.37 15.53
CA THR A 81 -3.04 10.18 16.28
C THR A 81 -2.44 10.18 17.69
N ILE A 82 -1.18 10.59 17.88
CA ILE A 82 -0.57 10.74 19.22
C ILE A 82 -1.39 11.72 20.07
N VAL A 83 -1.66 12.92 19.56
CA VAL A 83 -2.44 13.93 20.28
C VAL A 83 -3.82 13.38 20.65
N PHE A 84 -4.45 12.66 19.72
CA PHE A 84 -5.77 12.08 19.94
C PHE A 84 -5.76 10.93 20.97
N ILE A 85 -4.71 10.11 21.03
CA ILE A 85 -4.52 9.09 22.07
C ILE A 85 -4.45 9.73 23.44
N PHE A 86 -3.62 10.77 23.62
CA PHE A 86 -3.50 11.46 24.90
C PHE A 86 -4.81 12.14 25.31
N PHE A 87 -5.50 12.78 24.36
CA PHE A 87 -6.82 13.35 24.61
C PHE A 87 -7.83 12.29 25.06
N TYR A 88 -7.91 11.18 24.34
CA TYR A 88 -8.80 10.07 24.66
C TYR A 88 -8.50 9.46 26.03
N LEU A 89 -7.23 9.26 26.37
CA LEU A 89 -6.81 8.77 27.68
C LEU A 89 -7.16 9.74 28.81
N GLY A 90 -6.93 11.04 28.62
CA GLY A 90 -7.26 12.07 29.61
C GLY A 90 -8.77 12.13 29.89
N VAL A 91 -9.59 12.11 28.84
CA VAL A 91 -11.06 12.07 28.98
C VAL A 91 -11.50 10.75 29.64
N SER A 92 -10.95 9.61 29.21
CA SER A 92 -11.27 8.30 29.78
C SER A 92 -10.93 8.22 31.27
N TYR A 93 -9.81 8.82 31.66
CA TYR A 93 -9.38 8.90 33.06
C TYR A 93 -10.34 9.78 33.88
N TYR A 94 -10.65 10.98 33.39
CA TYR A 94 -11.54 11.92 34.10
C TYR A 94 -12.95 11.35 34.34
N TYR A 95 -13.53 10.66 33.34
CA TYR A 95 -14.87 10.09 33.43
C TYR A 95 -14.91 8.61 33.87
N TYR A 96 -13.76 7.99 34.19
CA TYR A 96 -13.65 6.54 34.47
C TYR A 96 -14.26 5.63 33.38
N MET A 97 -14.19 6.05 32.11
CA MET A 97 -14.83 5.37 30.99
C MET A 97 -13.81 5.05 29.90
N PHE A 98 -13.11 3.93 30.05
CA PHE A 98 -12.21 3.40 29.02
C PHE A 98 -12.95 2.43 28.09
N LYS A 99 -12.77 2.60 26.78
CA LYS A 99 -13.24 1.69 25.72
C LYS A 99 -12.06 1.07 24.98
N LEU A 100 -11.84 -0.22 25.20
CA LEU A 100 -10.72 -0.95 24.61
C LEU A 100 -10.69 -0.89 23.07
N GLY A 101 -11.87 -0.96 22.42
CA GLY A 101 -11.97 -0.88 20.97
C GLY A 101 -11.33 0.38 20.39
N ILE A 102 -11.68 1.55 20.95
CA ILE A 102 -11.12 2.84 20.52
C ILE A 102 -9.59 2.85 20.65
N MET A 103 -9.06 2.34 21.77
CA MET A 103 -7.61 2.26 21.95
C MET A 103 -6.94 1.34 20.91
N ILE A 104 -7.52 0.17 20.63
CA ILE A 104 -7.00 -0.76 19.61
C ILE A 104 -6.93 -0.06 18.24
N HIS A 105 -7.99 0.65 17.87
CA HIS A 105 -8.02 1.39 16.61
C HIS A 105 -6.91 2.45 16.56
N LEU A 106 -6.78 3.27 17.61
CA LEU A 106 -5.76 4.33 17.66
C LEU A 106 -4.33 3.78 17.65
N LEU A 107 -4.07 2.68 18.34
CA LEU A 107 -2.76 2.03 18.30
C LEU A 107 -2.46 1.44 16.91
N SER A 108 -3.46 0.89 16.22
CA SER A 108 -3.30 0.37 14.86
C SER A 108 -3.02 1.51 13.85
N GLN A 109 -3.70 2.65 13.97
CA GLN A 109 -3.40 3.86 13.21
C GLN A 109 -2.00 4.39 13.51
N LEU A 110 -1.62 4.46 14.79
CA LEU A 110 -0.32 4.94 15.22
C LEU A 110 0.80 4.08 14.60
N ALA A 111 0.63 2.75 14.64
CA ALA A 111 1.56 1.81 14.03
C ALA A 111 1.67 2.01 12.51
N LEU A 112 0.55 2.05 11.78
CA LEU A 112 0.56 2.23 10.33
C LEU A 112 1.16 3.58 9.93
N TYR A 113 0.67 4.69 10.48
CA TYR A 113 1.16 6.00 10.10
C TYR A 113 2.62 6.20 10.49
N GLY A 114 3.05 5.67 11.64
CA GLY A 114 4.42 5.74 12.11
C GLY A 114 5.39 4.94 11.22
N ILE A 115 5.07 3.67 10.97
CA ILE A 115 5.88 2.79 10.13
C ILE A 115 5.93 3.32 8.68
N SER A 116 4.79 3.71 8.13
CA SER A 116 4.70 4.21 6.76
C SER A 116 5.43 5.53 6.55
N SER A 117 5.26 6.46 7.50
CA SER A 117 6.04 7.70 7.52
C SER A 117 7.54 7.40 7.58
N ALA A 118 7.98 6.54 8.50
CA ALA A 118 9.39 6.19 8.65
C ALA A 118 9.95 5.55 7.37
N TYR A 119 9.26 4.56 6.81
CA TYR A 119 9.66 3.88 5.57
C TYR A 119 9.92 4.86 4.43
N HIS A 120 9.03 5.83 4.26
CA HIS A 120 9.08 6.77 3.15
C HIS A 120 9.93 8.02 3.41
N THR A 121 10.17 8.44 4.65
CA THR A 121 10.92 9.69 4.92
C THR A 121 12.38 9.46 5.28
N ILE A 122 12.72 8.28 5.83
CA ILE A 122 14.08 7.96 6.26
C ILE A 122 14.94 7.53 5.07
N LYS A 123 16.18 8.03 5.02
CA LYS A 123 17.22 7.53 4.11
C LYS A 123 17.88 6.30 4.73
N TRP A 124 17.52 5.12 4.24
CA TRP A 124 18.01 3.85 4.75
C TRP A 124 19.46 3.60 4.33
N LYS A 125 20.34 3.31 5.30
CA LYS A 125 21.78 3.05 5.06
C LYS A 125 22.06 1.73 4.33
N THR A 126 21.17 0.75 4.45
CA THR A 126 21.35 -0.58 3.84
C THR A 126 20.05 -1.04 3.19
N GLU A 127 20.18 -1.78 2.10
CA GLU A 127 19.03 -2.35 1.38
C GLU A 127 18.26 -3.35 2.25
N ARG A 128 18.95 -4.11 3.11
CA ARG A 128 18.32 -5.02 4.08
C ARG A 128 17.36 -4.25 5.00
N MET A 129 17.78 -3.11 5.53
CA MET A 129 16.95 -2.30 6.42
C MET A 129 15.77 -1.68 5.66
N ARG A 130 15.99 -1.18 4.44
CA ARG A 130 14.90 -0.67 3.58
C ARG A 130 13.82 -1.73 3.34
N ARG A 131 14.22 -2.95 2.94
CA ARG A 131 13.29 -4.07 2.70
C ARG A 131 12.55 -4.50 3.97
N PHE A 132 13.23 -4.49 5.13
CA PHE A 132 12.58 -4.78 6.40
C PHE A 132 11.47 -3.78 6.72
N PHE A 133 11.74 -2.48 6.61
CA PHE A 133 10.71 -1.45 6.82
C PHE A 133 9.61 -1.47 5.76
N GLN A 134 9.90 -1.85 4.52
CA GLN A 134 8.87 -2.08 3.51
C GLN A 134 7.91 -3.21 3.92
N ARG A 135 8.45 -4.33 4.44
CA ARG A 135 7.62 -5.43 4.95
C ARG A 135 6.79 -5.01 6.16
N LEU A 136 7.35 -4.20 7.05
CA LEU A 136 6.61 -3.63 8.18
C LEU A 136 5.49 -2.71 7.70
N ASP A 137 5.73 -1.87 6.70
CA ASP A 137 4.73 -0.97 6.11
C ASP A 137 3.55 -1.78 5.55
N HIS A 138 3.83 -2.81 4.74
CA HIS A 138 2.82 -3.71 4.19
C HIS A 138 2.09 -4.53 5.29
N THR A 139 2.80 -4.91 6.35
CA THR A 139 2.23 -5.62 7.51
C THR A 139 1.28 -4.71 8.28
N SER A 140 1.62 -3.43 8.42
CA SER A 140 0.83 -2.47 9.18
C SER A 140 -0.56 -2.23 8.59
N ILE A 141 -0.74 -2.40 7.28
CA ILE A 141 -2.05 -2.32 6.60
C ILE A 141 -2.97 -3.44 7.10
N PHE A 142 -2.48 -4.69 7.19
CA PHE A 142 -3.26 -5.80 7.73
C PHE A 142 -3.65 -5.58 9.20
N LEU A 143 -2.74 -4.99 9.99
CA LEU A 143 -3.00 -4.67 11.40
C LEU A 143 -4.02 -3.54 11.53
N LEU A 144 -3.97 -2.52 10.67
CA LEU A 144 -4.93 -1.42 10.65
C LEU A 144 -6.33 -1.93 10.29
N ILE A 145 -6.48 -2.72 9.23
CA ILE A 145 -7.79 -3.28 8.83
C ILE A 145 -8.39 -4.07 9.99
N SER A 146 -7.63 -5.02 10.57
CA SER A 146 -8.11 -5.81 11.71
C SER A 146 -8.34 -4.99 12.98
N GLY A 147 -7.51 -4.00 13.27
CA GLY A 147 -7.68 -3.08 14.40
C GLY A 147 -8.94 -2.24 14.27
N THR A 148 -9.20 -1.73 13.07
CA THR A 148 -10.42 -1.00 12.73
C THR A 148 -11.66 -1.86 12.88
N GLN A 149 -11.64 -3.04 12.27
CA GLN A 149 -12.72 -4.03 12.34
C GLN A 149 -12.98 -4.50 13.80
N THR A 150 -11.91 -4.72 14.57
CA THR A 150 -12.00 -5.07 16.00
C THR A 150 -12.69 -3.98 16.80
N SER A 151 -12.28 -2.73 16.61
CA SER A 151 -12.86 -1.60 17.32
C SER A 151 -14.36 -1.44 17.04
N VAL A 152 -14.76 -1.59 15.78
CA VAL A 152 -16.17 -1.51 15.36
C VAL A 152 -17.01 -2.58 16.05
N PHE A 153 -16.57 -3.83 16.02
CA PHE A 153 -17.36 -4.95 16.55
C PHE A 153 -17.38 -5.00 18.08
N ILE A 154 -16.34 -4.54 18.76
CA ILE A 154 -16.32 -4.49 20.23
C ILE A 154 -17.08 -3.26 20.75
N THR A 155 -17.05 -2.13 20.02
CA THR A 155 -17.64 -0.86 20.50
C THR A 155 -19.09 -0.68 20.07
N LEU A 156 -19.45 -1.11 18.86
CA LEU A 156 -20.75 -0.81 18.25
C LEU A 156 -21.70 -2.00 18.24
N LEU A 157 -21.18 -3.24 18.26
CA LEU A 157 -22.00 -4.44 18.16
C LEU A 157 -22.22 -5.11 19.52
N PRO A 158 -23.47 -5.23 20.01
CA PRO A 158 -23.76 -5.87 21.30
C PRO A 158 -23.77 -7.42 21.22
N GLU A 159 -23.76 -8.01 20.03
CA GLU A 159 -23.87 -9.46 19.84
C GLU A 159 -22.51 -10.17 19.94
N VAL A 160 -22.16 -10.60 21.16
CA VAL A 160 -20.86 -11.22 21.49
C VAL A 160 -20.49 -12.38 20.57
N LYS A 161 -21.41 -13.31 20.28
CA LYS A 161 -21.11 -14.51 19.48
C LYS A 161 -20.67 -14.14 18.05
N ARG A 162 -21.40 -13.24 17.39
CA ARG A 162 -21.05 -12.78 16.04
C ARG A 162 -19.78 -11.93 16.02
N SER A 163 -19.56 -11.12 17.06
CA SER A 163 -18.29 -10.41 17.23
C SER A 163 -17.11 -11.36 17.32
N ILE A 164 -17.18 -12.43 18.13
CA ILE A 164 -16.09 -13.41 18.25
C ILE A 164 -15.79 -14.08 16.91
N ILE A 165 -16.82 -14.55 16.20
CA ILE A 165 -16.64 -15.20 14.89
C ILE A 165 -15.93 -14.25 13.93
N PHE A 166 -16.40 -13.00 13.85
CA PHE A 166 -15.80 -12.00 12.97
C PHE A 166 -14.35 -11.65 13.36
N LEU A 167 -14.07 -11.53 14.66
CA LEU A 167 -12.71 -11.28 15.16
C LEU A 167 -11.76 -12.43 14.77
N ILE A 168 -12.19 -13.68 14.91
CA ILE A 168 -11.40 -14.83 14.45
C ILE A 168 -11.13 -14.70 12.94
N THR A 169 -12.17 -14.42 12.15
CA THR A 169 -12.03 -14.28 10.69
C THR A 169 -11.02 -13.18 10.31
N THR A 170 -11.17 -11.96 10.83
CA THR A 170 -10.28 -10.85 10.45
C THR A 170 -8.84 -11.10 10.86
N TRP A 171 -8.61 -11.61 12.08
CA TRP A 171 -7.26 -11.86 12.56
C TRP A 171 -6.61 -13.08 11.89
N SER A 172 -7.39 -14.09 11.48
CA SER A 172 -6.88 -15.15 10.61
C SER A 172 -6.39 -14.58 9.28
N ILE A 173 -7.17 -13.72 8.61
CA ILE A 173 -6.75 -13.08 7.35
C ILE A 173 -5.47 -12.25 7.56
N THR A 174 -5.38 -11.48 8.66
CA THR A 174 -4.15 -10.75 9.03
C THR A 174 -2.95 -11.68 9.18
N ILE A 175 -3.07 -12.79 9.90
CA ILE A 175 -1.97 -13.74 10.11
C ILE A 175 -1.51 -14.32 8.78
N PHE A 176 -2.44 -14.76 7.92
CA PHE A 176 -2.11 -15.29 6.60
C PHE A 176 -1.47 -14.23 5.70
N GLY A 177 -2.01 -13.01 5.69
CA GLY A 177 -1.48 -11.88 4.90
C GLY A 177 -0.07 -11.48 5.32
N ILE A 178 0.19 -11.41 6.63
CA ILE A 178 1.53 -11.16 7.17
C ILE A 178 2.46 -12.32 6.82
N GLY A 179 2.04 -13.56 7.03
CA GLY A 179 2.82 -14.75 6.63
C GLY A 179 3.23 -14.69 5.17
N LYS A 180 2.32 -14.29 4.27
CA LYS A 180 2.60 -14.12 2.84
C LYS A 180 3.73 -13.13 2.58
N ILE A 181 3.78 -12.00 3.28
CA ILE A 181 4.82 -10.96 3.11
C ILE A 181 6.22 -11.51 3.43
N PHE A 182 6.33 -12.38 4.44
CA PHE A 182 7.62 -12.93 4.86
C PHE A 182 8.02 -14.19 4.09
N LEU A 183 7.06 -15.00 3.65
CA LEU A 183 7.30 -16.26 2.94
C LEU A 183 7.52 -16.06 1.43
N PHE A 184 6.88 -15.06 0.82
CA PHE A 184 6.93 -14.85 -0.63
C PHE A 184 7.48 -13.46 -0.98
N THR A 185 8.65 -13.42 -1.62
CA THR A 185 9.37 -12.15 -1.91
C THR A 185 9.04 -11.56 -3.29
N ASN A 186 8.46 -12.34 -4.21
CA ASN A 186 8.28 -11.97 -5.63
C ASN A 186 6.80 -11.87 -6.07
N ILE A 187 5.90 -11.54 -5.16
CA ILE A 187 4.48 -11.36 -5.53
C ILE A 187 4.28 -9.96 -6.11
N VAL A 188 3.54 -9.88 -7.21
CA VAL A 188 3.19 -8.60 -7.84
C VAL A 188 2.34 -7.75 -6.88
N GLU A 189 2.65 -6.46 -6.79
CA GLU A 189 2.03 -5.50 -5.86
C GLU A 189 0.50 -5.51 -5.90
N PHE A 190 -0.09 -5.68 -7.09
CA PHE A 190 -1.53 -5.78 -7.28
C PHE A 190 -2.20 -6.91 -6.45
N VAL A 191 -1.50 -8.02 -6.22
CA VAL A 191 -2.05 -9.12 -5.41
C VAL A 191 -2.17 -8.71 -3.95
N ASP A 192 -1.21 -7.95 -3.41
CA ASP A 192 -1.31 -7.44 -2.04
C ASP A 192 -2.49 -6.50 -1.88
N VAL A 193 -2.68 -5.60 -2.84
CA VAL A 193 -3.84 -4.70 -2.90
C VAL A 193 -5.16 -5.46 -2.89
N LEU A 194 -5.27 -6.50 -3.71
CA LEU A 194 -6.49 -7.30 -3.78
C LEU A 194 -6.78 -8.00 -2.44
N ILE A 195 -5.75 -8.54 -1.79
CA ILE A 195 -5.90 -9.18 -0.47
C ILE A 195 -6.35 -8.14 0.57
N TYR A 196 -5.79 -6.92 0.57
CA TYR A 196 -6.23 -5.85 1.47
C TYR A 196 -7.71 -5.48 1.25
N ILE A 197 -8.14 -5.36 0.00
CA ILE A 197 -9.53 -5.07 -0.33
C ILE A 197 -10.44 -6.21 0.16
N VAL A 198 -10.12 -7.46 -0.15
CA VAL A 198 -10.91 -8.62 0.30
C VAL A 198 -10.98 -8.70 1.82
N HIS A 199 -9.86 -8.42 2.51
CA HIS A 199 -9.83 -8.35 3.97
C HIS A 199 -10.75 -7.24 4.52
N GLY A 200 -10.69 -6.05 3.93
CA GLY A 200 -11.60 -4.95 4.25
C GLY A 200 -13.07 -5.32 4.02
N LEU A 201 -13.37 -6.08 2.96
CA LEU A 201 -14.72 -6.52 2.59
C LEU A 201 -15.24 -7.70 3.44
N ALA A 202 -14.42 -8.30 4.30
CA ALA A 202 -14.83 -9.39 5.19
C ALA A 202 -16.00 -9.02 6.12
N VAL A 203 -16.28 -7.72 6.30
CA VAL A 203 -17.41 -7.21 7.08
C VAL A 203 -18.76 -7.28 6.35
N ILE A 204 -18.79 -7.46 5.02
CA ILE A 204 -20.03 -7.46 4.22
C ILE A 204 -21.12 -8.40 4.78
N PRO A 205 -20.83 -9.65 5.18
CA PRO A 205 -21.84 -10.55 5.73
C PRO A 205 -22.56 -10.00 6.98
N PHE A 206 -21.93 -9.04 7.67
CA PHE A 206 -22.45 -8.41 8.88
C PHE A 206 -23.15 -7.06 8.59
N PHE A 207 -23.27 -6.64 7.34
CA PHE A 207 -23.89 -5.35 6.96
C PHE A 207 -25.33 -5.20 7.46
N LYS A 208 -26.15 -6.25 7.35
CA LYS A 208 -27.54 -6.20 7.85
C LYS A 208 -27.58 -5.92 9.36
N LEU A 209 -26.68 -6.56 10.10
CA LEU A 209 -26.58 -6.42 11.55
C LEU A 209 -26.05 -5.04 11.93
N LEU A 210 -24.98 -4.58 11.28
CA LEU A 210 -24.42 -3.24 11.48
C LEU A 210 -25.44 -2.15 11.17
N LYS A 211 -26.19 -2.26 10.07
CA LYS A 211 -27.23 -1.30 9.70
C LYS A 211 -28.36 -1.20 10.74
N GLN A 212 -28.64 -2.28 11.47
CA GLN A 212 -29.67 -2.28 12.53
C GLN A 212 -29.21 -1.57 13.81
N VAL A 213 -27.92 -1.59 14.12
CA VAL A 213 -27.37 -1.00 15.35
C VAL A 213 -26.80 0.41 15.15
N LEU A 214 -26.44 0.76 13.92
CA LEU A 214 -25.86 2.04 13.58
C LEU A 214 -26.92 3.08 13.23
N ARG A 215 -26.64 4.35 13.56
CA ARG A 215 -27.45 5.46 13.09
C ARG A 215 -27.28 5.63 11.58
N PRO A 216 -28.26 6.21 10.85
CA PRO A 216 -28.15 6.41 9.41
C PRO A 216 -26.87 7.14 8.98
N LEU A 217 -26.47 8.19 9.71
CA LEU A 217 -25.24 8.93 9.43
C LEU A 217 -23.98 8.06 9.63
N ASP A 218 -23.93 7.26 10.70
CA ASP A 218 -22.80 6.37 10.96
C ASP A 218 -22.68 5.34 9.83
N TRP A 219 -23.82 4.76 9.42
CA TRP A 219 -23.87 3.82 8.30
C TRP A 219 -23.30 4.42 7.01
N VAL A 220 -23.67 5.65 6.67
CA VAL A 220 -23.11 6.35 5.49
C VAL A 220 -21.60 6.54 5.63
N LEU A 221 -21.11 6.93 6.81
CA LEU A 221 -19.67 7.06 7.06
C LEU A 221 -18.93 5.73 6.88
N PHE A 222 -19.50 4.61 7.36
CA PHE A 222 -18.91 3.29 7.13
C PHE A 222 -18.82 2.93 5.64
N ILE A 223 -19.87 3.20 4.86
CA ILE A 223 -19.85 2.97 3.42
C ILE A 223 -18.83 3.87 2.72
N MET A 224 -18.77 5.15 3.09
CA MET A 224 -17.78 6.10 2.55
C MET A 224 -16.35 5.70 2.90
N GLY A 225 -16.10 5.25 4.12
CA GLY A 225 -14.79 4.77 4.54
C GLY A 225 -14.34 3.54 3.73
N GLY A 226 -15.25 2.57 3.54
CA GLY A 226 -14.99 1.41 2.68
C GLY A 226 -14.72 1.81 1.23
N ALA A 227 -15.49 2.76 0.69
CA ALA A 227 -15.30 3.28 -0.66
C ALA A 227 -13.94 3.98 -0.82
N PHE A 228 -13.52 4.80 0.14
CA PHE A 228 -12.20 5.44 0.11
C PHE A 228 -11.07 4.41 0.12
N TYR A 229 -11.17 3.33 0.92
CA TYR A 229 -10.17 2.26 0.90
C TYR A 229 -10.10 1.54 -0.45
N ILE A 230 -11.25 1.20 -1.04
CA ILE A 230 -11.30 0.50 -2.33
C ILE A 230 -10.72 1.40 -3.43
N VAL A 231 -11.18 2.65 -3.51
CA VAL A 231 -10.69 3.62 -4.51
C VAL A 231 -9.19 3.86 -4.32
N GLY A 232 -8.72 4.01 -3.08
CA GLY A 232 -7.31 4.15 -2.77
C GLY A 232 -6.49 2.95 -3.23
N GLY A 233 -6.95 1.74 -2.92
CA GLY A 233 -6.31 0.50 -3.37
C GLY A 233 -6.25 0.41 -4.89
N ILE A 234 -7.33 0.75 -5.60
CA ILE A 234 -7.37 0.78 -7.07
C ILE A 234 -6.35 1.79 -7.62
N VAL A 235 -6.33 3.01 -7.09
CA VAL A 235 -5.36 4.04 -7.52
C VAL A 235 -3.92 3.59 -7.30
N PHE A 236 -3.65 2.96 -6.16
CA PHE A 236 -2.34 2.41 -5.85
C PHE A 236 -1.96 1.28 -6.81
N GLY A 237 -2.84 0.29 -7.00
CA GLY A 237 -2.56 -0.86 -7.87
C GLY A 237 -2.52 -0.53 -9.37
N LEU A 238 -3.13 0.58 -9.81
CA LEU A 238 -3.06 1.07 -11.19
C LEU A 238 -1.93 2.08 -11.44
N HIS A 239 -1.23 2.51 -10.39
CA HIS A 239 -0.21 3.57 -10.44
C HIS A 239 -0.71 4.88 -11.11
N TYR A 240 -2.01 5.17 -10.99
CA TYR A 240 -2.70 6.30 -11.63
C TYR A 240 -3.91 6.74 -10.79
N PRO A 241 -4.22 8.06 -10.68
CA PRO A 241 -3.60 9.19 -11.38
C PRO A 241 -2.33 9.71 -10.71
N ASN A 242 -1.54 10.48 -11.47
CA ASN A 242 -0.41 11.26 -10.95
C ASN A 242 -0.69 12.77 -11.12
N PRO A 243 -1.45 13.40 -10.20
CA PRO A 243 -1.92 14.78 -10.38
C PRO A 243 -0.78 15.77 -10.60
N ILE A 244 0.28 15.68 -9.78
CA ILE A 244 1.47 16.50 -9.87
C ILE A 244 2.67 15.58 -9.60
N PRO A 245 3.24 14.92 -10.62
CA PRO A 245 4.21 13.82 -10.43
C PRO A 245 5.39 14.13 -9.50
N THR A 246 5.84 15.38 -9.45
CA THR A 246 6.96 15.83 -8.60
C THR A 246 6.59 16.06 -7.13
N ILE A 247 5.31 16.29 -6.82
CA ILE A 247 4.83 16.69 -5.48
C ILE A 247 3.82 15.69 -4.91
N PHE A 248 2.86 15.28 -5.73
CA PHE A 248 1.69 14.50 -5.36
C PHE A 248 1.30 13.54 -6.50
N GLY A 249 1.65 12.26 -6.35
CA GLY A 249 1.34 11.18 -7.28
C GLY A 249 0.27 10.22 -6.76
N TYR A 250 0.12 9.07 -7.41
CA TYR A 250 -0.88 8.05 -7.09
C TYR A 250 -0.77 7.53 -5.65
N HIS A 251 0.46 7.43 -5.13
CA HIS A 251 0.71 6.92 -3.78
C HIS A 251 0.28 7.92 -2.72
N GLU A 252 0.45 9.21 -2.99
CA GLU A 252 -0.04 10.28 -2.13
C GLU A 252 -1.57 10.33 -2.12
N VAL A 253 -2.22 10.09 -3.27
CA VAL A 253 -3.68 9.90 -3.34
C VAL A 253 -4.10 8.73 -2.46
N PHE A 254 -3.41 7.58 -2.54
CA PHE A 254 -3.65 6.44 -1.67
C PHE A 254 -3.51 6.77 -0.18
N HIS A 255 -2.45 7.48 0.23
CA HIS A 255 -2.27 7.94 1.60
C HIS A 255 -3.42 8.86 2.06
N VAL A 256 -3.84 9.82 1.25
CA VAL A 256 -4.97 10.71 1.58
C VAL A 256 -6.25 9.89 1.77
N LEU A 257 -6.57 9.00 0.84
CA LEU A 257 -7.78 8.18 0.91
C LEU A 257 -7.77 7.23 2.11
N THR A 258 -6.60 6.69 2.47
CA THR A 258 -6.43 5.88 3.69
C THR A 258 -6.74 6.69 4.94
N VAL A 259 -6.22 7.92 5.04
CA VAL A 259 -6.50 8.82 6.18
C VAL A 259 -7.98 9.22 6.24
N LEU A 260 -8.61 9.51 5.09
CA LEU A 260 -10.04 9.84 5.02
C LEU A 260 -10.93 8.64 5.39
N ALA A 261 -10.56 7.44 4.96
CA ALA A 261 -11.27 6.20 5.33
C ALA A 261 -11.26 6.00 6.85
N GLU A 262 -10.08 6.11 7.45
CA GLU A 262 -9.89 5.97 8.89
C GLU A 262 -10.64 7.03 9.72
N MET A 263 -10.71 8.27 9.23
CA MET A 263 -11.57 9.29 9.82
C MET A 263 -13.05 8.89 9.79
N CYS A 264 -13.51 8.35 8.67
CA CYS A 264 -14.89 7.90 8.51
C CYS A 264 -15.25 6.77 9.49
N PHE A 265 -14.31 5.87 9.80
CA PHE A 265 -14.53 4.81 10.79
C PHE A 265 -14.41 5.29 12.24
N MET A 266 -13.53 6.25 12.52
CA MET A 266 -13.32 6.79 13.86
C MET A 266 -14.48 7.64 14.36
N ILE A 267 -15.05 8.50 13.51
CA ILE A 267 -16.10 9.46 13.90
C ILE A 267 -17.30 8.78 14.59
N PRO A 268 -17.92 7.71 14.04
CA PRO A 268 -19.02 7.01 14.71
C PRO A 268 -18.68 6.52 16.12
N MET A 269 -17.46 6.01 16.31
CA MET A 269 -16.99 5.49 17.60
C MET A 269 -16.83 6.62 18.61
N CYS A 270 -16.24 7.74 18.21
CA CYS A 270 -16.12 8.93 19.05
C CYS A 270 -17.49 9.50 19.44
N VAL A 271 -18.44 9.59 18.49
CA VAL A 271 -19.77 10.10 18.81
C VAL A 271 -20.49 9.20 19.80
N ARG A 272 -20.39 7.87 19.64
CA ARG A 272 -20.98 6.94 20.60
C ARG A 272 -20.31 7.00 21.96
N TYR A 273 -19.00 7.19 22.00
CA TYR A 273 -18.23 7.40 23.22
C TYR A 273 -18.69 8.65 23.97
N ILE A 274 -18.70 9.81 23.29
CA ILE A 274 -19.12 11.10 23.87
C ILE A 274 -20.55 11.03 24.39
N LYS A 275 -21.46 10.38 23.67
CA LYS A 275 -22.85 10.20 24.14
C LYS A 275 -22.94 9.35 25.41
N ALA A 276 -22.01 8.44 25.62
CA ALA A 276 -21.97 7.61 26.82
C ALA A 276 -21.33 8.31 28.03
N LEU A 277 -20.62 9.44 27.82
CA LEU A 277 -20.07 10.26 28.91
C LEU A 277 -21.12 11.15 29.59
N LYS A 278 -22.28 11.36 28.94
CA LYS A 278 -23.41 12.10 29.48
C LYS A 278 -24.27 11.20 30.35
#